data_AF-A0A8H7PH06-F1
#
_entry.id   AF-A0A8H7PH06-F1
#
_cell.length_a   1.000
_cell.length_b   1.000
_cell.length_c   1.000
_cell.angle_alpha   90.00
_cell.angle_beta   90.00
_cell.angle_gamma   90.00
#
_symmetry.space_group_name_H-M   'P 1'
#
loop_
_entity.id
_entity.type
_entity.pdbx_description
1 polymer ?
#
loop_
_entity_poly.entity_id
_entity_poly.type
_entity_poly.pdbx_seq_one_letter_code
_entity_poly.pdbx_strand_id
1 'polypeptide(L)'
;MKLSIGVTALAALAAVVGACERDCRLGVAHDFAGVYHGAIAHTLQLLKPELTQISVHDALPSQISAAVSEDALRAGIEAGVSSSIDKMISATTGETLDKLYYAELFNPNFAKDVFKGDCNAPLPETGKPRLTRKVPDPPGSSWTLEECEKMDYICGNPPSICHFLPQVKERLLNQTRVRLSQYSAVNGVFHHTLDTDVRNSIVSVLSREGAGSLVDDPIVDDMMNTIITKQLIGLSNWSKRDVQNLCRSSDQDILCNSWDAEIKKKILVWP
;
A
#
# COMPACT_ATOMS: atom_id res chain seq x y z
N MET A 1 -7.81 -64.91 -23.92
CA MET A 1 -6.87 -64.98 -22.78
C MET A 1 -5.76 -63.94 -23.02
N LYS A 2 -5.59 -62.98 -22.09
CA LYS A 2 -4.50 -61.97 -21.96
C LYS A 2 -4.46 -60.89 -23.07
N LEU A 3 -5.06 -59.70 -22.91
CA LEU A 3 -4.64 -58.53 -22.10
C LEU A 3 -3.15 -58.16 -22.29
N SER A 4 -2.89 -57.05 -22.98
CA SER A 4 -1.81 -56.13 -22.60
C SER A 4 -2.21 -54.71 -22.96
N ILE A 5 -2.57 -54.00 -21.90
CA ILE A 5 -2.84 -52.57 -21.82
C ILE A 5 -1.47 -51.88 -21.74
N GLY A 6 -1.12 -51.10 -22.76
CA GLY A 6 0.05 -50.21 -22.74
C GLY A 6 -0.38 -48.79 -22.44
N VAL A 7 -0.61 -48.47 -21.17
CA VAL A 7 -0.80 -47.10 -20.68
C VAL A 7 0.58 -46.44 -20.64
N THR A 8 0.89 -45.62 -21.65
CA THR A 8 2.03 -44.72 -21.57
C THR A 8 1.62 -43.50 -20.74
N ALA A 9 1.72 -43.64 -19.42
CA ALA A 9 1.62 -42.51 -18.50
C ALA A 9 2.86 -41.63 -18.70
N LEU A 10 2.71 -40.56 -19.49
CA LEU A 10 3.64 -39.44 -19.48
C LEU A 10 3.47 -38.73 -18.13
N ALA A 11 4.21 -39.19 -17.12
CA ALA A 11 4.41 -38.44 -15.89
C ALA A 11 5.15 -37.15 -16.26
N ALA A 12 4.40 -36.05 -16.36
CA ALA A 12 4.95 -34.72 -16.28
C ALA A 12 5.65 -34.61 -14.92
N LEU A 13 6.96 -34.86 -14.92
CA LEU A 13 7.85 -34.37 -13.87
C LEU A 13 7.64 -32.85 -13.86
N ALA A 14 6.80 -32.37 -12.95
CA ALA A 14 6.83 -31.00 -12.52
C ALA A 14 8.27 -30.79 -12.04
N ALA A 15 9.10 -30.22 -12.89
CA ALA A 15 10.41 -29.75 -12.50
C ALA A 15 10.17 -28.91 -11.26
N VAL A 16 10.75 -29.33 -10.14
CA VAL A 16 10.81 -28.51 -8.93
C VAL A 16 11.55 -27.25 -9.39
N VAL A 17 10.77 -26.21 -9.71
CA VAL A 17 11.29 -24.96 -10.22
C VAL A 17 11.98 -24.36 -9.01
N GLY A 18 13.32 -24.44 -8.95
CA GLY A 18 14.14 -23.85 -7.88
C GLY A 18 14.17 -22.32 -7.96
N ALA A 19 13.02 -21.71 -8.24
CA ALA A 19 12.78 -20.28 -8.17
C ALA A 19 12.14 -19.97 -6.81
N CYS A 20 12.10 -18.68 -6.45
CA CYS A 20 11.40 -18.19 -5.26
C CYS A 20 10.01 -18.83 -5.14
N GLU A 21 9.87 -19.73 -4.18
CA GLU A 21 8.63 -20.45 -3.90
C GLU A 21 7.63 -19.52 -3.20
N ARG A 22 6.42 -20.01 -2.92
CA ARG A 22 5.33 -19.18 -2.37
C ARG A 22 5.77 -18.39 -1.13
N ASP A 23 6.46 -19.04 -0.20
CA ASP A 23 6.86 -18.41 1.06
C ASP A 23 7.92 -17.34 0.84
N CYS A 24 8.89 -17.60 -0.04
CA CYS A 24 9.86 -16.59 -0.50
C CYS A 24 9.16 -15.36 -1.09
N ARG A 25 8.15 -15.55 -1.95
CA ARG A 25 7.43 -14.43 -2.58
C ARG A 25 6.64 -13.60 -1.58
N LEU A 26 5.99 -14.26 -0.63
CA LEU A 26 5.28 -13.59 0.46
C LEU A 26 6.25 -12.81 1.34
N GLY A 27 7.40 -13.42 1.68
CA GLY A 27 8.46 -12.78 2.45
C GLY A 27 9.04 -11.54 1.78
N VAL A 28 9.39 -11.63 0.50
CA VAL A 28 9.88 -10.49 -0.28
C VAL A 28 8.83 -9.36 -0.34
N ALA A 29 7.56 -9.69 -0.60
CA ALA A 29 6.49 -8.70 -0.64
C ALA A 29 6.30 -8.01 0.72
N HIS A 30 6.36 -8.78 1.81
CA HIS A 30 6.30 -8.28 3.18
C HIS A 30 7.47 -7.35 3.52
N ASP A 31 8.69 -7.73 3.16
CA ASP A 31 9.89 -6.91 3.40
C ASP A 31 9.79 -5.54 2.70
N PHE A 32 9.32 -5.52 1.46
CA PHE A 32 9.06 -4.27 0.73
C PHE A 32 7.92 -3.44 1.35
N ALA A 33 6.83 -4.09 1.77
CA ALA A 33 5.72 -3.42 2.43
C ALA A 33 6.16 -2.76 3.74
N GLY A 34 6.99 -3.46 4.52
CA GLY A 34 7.55 -2.96 5.77
C GLY A 34 8.34 -1.66 5.61
N VAL A 35 9.19 -1.55 4.58
CA VAL A 35 9.99 -0.34 4.35
C VAL A 35 9.16 0.84 3.81
N TYR A 36 8.07 0.58 3.09
CA TYR A 36 7.19 1.64 2.56
C TYR A 36 6.09 2.09 3.54
N HIS A 37 5.83 1.33 4.61
CA HIS A 37 4.81 1.69 5.60
C HIS A 37 5.00 3.14 6.11
N GLY A 38 6.20 3.51 6.54
CA GLY A 38 6.48 4.85 7.07
C GLY A 38 6.14 5.97 6.08
N ALA A 39 6.51 5.81 4.80
CA ALA A 39 6.23 6.80 3.76
C ALA A 39 4.72 6.94 3.47
N ILE A 40 3.99 5.83 3.46
CA ILE A 40 2.53 5.82 3.23
C ILE A 40 1.80 6.45 4.42
N ALA A 41 2.15 6.06 5.65
CA ALA A 41 1.58 6.62 6.86
C ALA A 41 1.85 8.12 6.96
N HIS A 42 3.09 8.56 6.70
CA HIS A 42 3.43 9.98 6.66
C HIS A 42 2.59 10.74 5.64
N THR A 43 2.46 10.21 4.42
CA THR A 43 1.65 10.82 3.36
C THR A 43 0.19 10.95 3.75
N LEU A 44 -0.39 9.94 4.40
CA LEU A 44 -1.76 10.00 4.93
C LEU A 44 -1.90 11.00 6.08
N GLN A 45 -0.88 11.20 6.90
CA GLN A 45 -0.91 12.20 7.97
C GLN A 45 -0.85 13.65 7.45
N LEU A 46 -0.25 13.90 6.29
CA LEU A 46 -0.28 15.22 5.63
C LEU A 46 -1.71 15.66 5.24
N LEU A 47 -2.64 14.72 5.17
CA LEU A 47 -4.05 15.02 4.89
C LEU A 47 -4.76 15.69 6.08
N LYS A 48 -4.32 15.43 7.32
CA LYS A 48 -4.97 15.96 8.52
C LYS A 48 -5.17 17.49 8.47
N PRO A 49 -4.12 18.31 8.26
CA PRO A 49 -4.30 19.76 8.18
C PRO A 49 -5.22 20.19 7.03
N GLU A 50 -5.23 19.50 5.88
CA GLU A 50 -6.12 19.81 4.75
C GLU A 50 -7.60 19.61 5.12
N LEU A 51 -7.90 18.63 5.97
CA LEU A 51 -9.26 18.29 6.38
C LEU A 51 -9.75 19.06 7.60
N THR A 52 -8.84 19.60 8.42
CA THR A 52 -9.19 20.31 9.67
C THR A 52 -9.10 21.83 9.55
N GLN A 53 -8.49 22.38 8.50
CA GLN A 53 -8.44 23.83 8.23
C GLN A 53 -9.78 24.47 7.86
N ILE A 54 -10.88 23.72 7.95
CA ILE A 54 -12.21 24.22 7.62
C ILE A 54 -12.68 25.17 8.72
N SER A 55 -13.04 26.39 8.33
CA SER A 55 -13.73 27.34 9.20
C SER A 55 -15.10 26.75 9.58
N VAL A 56 -15.18 26.20 10.79
CA VAL A 56 -16.43 25.74 11.41
C VAL A 56 -17.37 26.93 11.58
N HIS A 57 -16.81 28.10 11.89
CA HIS A 57 -17.55 29.36 12.01
C HIS A 57 -18.45 29.64 10.80
N ASP A 58 -17.94 29.50 9.58
CA ASP A 58 -18.72 29.78 8.36
C ASP A 58 -19.82 28.75 8.09
N ALA A 59 -19.71 27.56 8.68
CA ALA A 59 -20.68 26.48 8.54
C ALA A 59 -21.68 26.44 9.69
N LEU A 60 -21.42 27.14 10.80
CA LEU A 60 -22.17 27.01 12.05
C LEU A 60 -23.41 27.91 12.06
N PRO A 61 -24.62 27.35 12.00
CA PRO A 61 -25.87 28.11 12.09
C PRO A 61 -26.04 28.70 13.49
N SER A 62 -26.68 29.86 13.60
CA SER A 62 -26.85 30.58 14.86
C SER A 62 -27.62 29.79 15.93
N GLN A 63 -28.50 28.88 15.50
CA GLN A 63 -29.24 27.98 16.37
C GLN A 63 -28.32 26.94 17.06
N ILE A 64 -27.26 26.50 16.37
CA ILE A 64 -26.30 25.54 16.90
C ILE A 64 -25.28 26.28 17.78
N SER A 65 -24.80 27.45 17.37
CA SER A 65 -23.82 28.22 18.14
C SER A 65 -24.33 28.70 19.50
N ALA A 66 -25.65 28.78 19.69
CA ALA A 66 -26.28 29.06 20.98
C ALA A 66 -26.26 27.86 21.94
N ALA A 67 -26.17 26.63 21.42
CA ALA A 67 -26.26 25.39 22.18
C ALA A 67 -24.92 24.64 22.30
N VAL A 68 -24.01 24.84 21.34
CA VAL A 68 -22.75 24.10 21.22
C VAL A 68 -21.62 25.08 20.94
N SER A 69 -20.52 24.96 21.69
CA SER A 69 -19.34 25.79 21.47
C SER A 69 -18.63 25.42 20.17
N GLU A 70 -18.13 26.42 19.44
CA GLU A 70 -17.37 26.21 18.21
C GLU A 70 -16.13 25.33 18.46
N ASP A 71 -15.46 25.52 19.60
CA ASP A 71 -14.28 24.74 19.99
C ASP A 71 -14.60 23.24 20.19
N ALA A 72 -15.74 22.93 20.83
CA ALA A 72 -16.16 21.54 21.01
C ALA A 72 -16.46 20.87 19.67
N LEU A 73 -17.09 21.60 18.75
CA LEU A 73 -17.41 21.10 17.41
C LEU A 73 -16.13 20.91 16.57
N ARG A 74 -15.20 21.87 16.61
CA ARG A 74 -13.89 21.78 15.97
C ARG A 74 -13.11 20.57 16.47
N ALA A 75 -13.02 20.38 17.78
CA ALA A 75 -12.35 19.22 18.38
C ALA A 75 -13.02 17.90 17.97
N GLY A 76 -14.35 17.87 17.86
CA GLY A 76 -15.09 16.73 17.32
C GLY A 76 -14.71 16.43 15.86
N ILE A 77 -14.70 17.43 14.99
CA ILE A 77 -14.32 17.26 13.58
C ILE A 77 -12.87 16.75 13.48
N GLU A 78 -11.95 17.34 14.23
CA GLU A 78 -10.54 16.89 14.27
C GLU A 78 -10.39 15.43 14.73
N ALA A 79 -11.21 15.00 15.71
CA ALA A 79 -11.23 13.62 16.17
C ALA A 79 -11.79 12.67 15.10
N GLY A 80 -12.87 13.05 14.41
CA GLY A 80 -13.46 12.27 13.31
C GLY A 80 -12.49 12.12 12.12
N VAL A 81 -11.81 13.21 11.75
CA VAL A 81 -10.75 13.20 10.74
C VAL A 81 -9.61 12.29 11.15
N SER A 82 -9.12 12.40 12.40
CA SER A 82 -8.00 11.59 12.88
C SER A 82 -8.36 10.10 12.89
N SER A 83 -9.55 9.73 13.38
CA SER A 83 -10.09 8.37 13.32
C SER A 83 -10.11 7.83 11.89
N SER A 84 -10.56 8.65 10.94
CA SER A 84 -10.64 8.26 9.52
C SER A 84 -9.25 7.98 8.93
N ILE A 85 -8.28 8.86 9.22
CA ILE A 85 -6.89 8.70 8.76
C ILE A 85 -6.27 7.44 9.38
N ASP A 86 -6.47 7.18 10.67
CA ASP A 86 -5.92 6.00 11.34
C ASP A 86 -6.51 4.69 10.78
N LYS A 87 -7.83 4.67 10.52
CA LYS A 87 -8.49 3.55 9.82
C LYS A 87 -7.92 3.36 8.42
N MET A 88 -7.64 4.46 7.71
CA MET A 88 -7.08 4.41 6.36
C MET A 88 -5.64 3.89 6.34
N ILE A 89 -4.80 4.32 7.28
CA ILE A 89 -3.45 3.77 7.47
C ILE A 89 -3.58 2.27 7.69
N SER A 90 -4.43 1.85 8.62
CA SER A 90 -4.66 0.43 8.94
C SER A 90 -5.17 -0.37 7.73
N ALA A 91 -6.00 0.22 6.89
CA ALA A 91 -6.56 -0.41 5.69
C ALA A 91 -5.59 -0.46 4.49
N THR A 92 -4.54 0.37 4.48
CA THR A 92 -3.59 0.49 3.37
C THR A 92 -2.24 -0.14 3.64
N THR A 93 -1.89 -0.39 4.91
CA THR A 93 -0.60 -0.95 5.33
C THR A 93 -0.75 -2.41 5.80
N GLY A 94 0.34 -3.00 6.30
CA GLY A 94 0.36 -4.39 6.77
C GLY A 94 -0.01 -5.39 5.66
N GLU A 95 -0.82 -6.39 6.00
CA GLU A 95 -1.18 -7.49 5.08
C GLU A 95 -1.81 -7.01 3.75
N THR A 96 -2.52 -5.88 3.76
CA THR A 96 -3.09 -5.30 2.53
C THR A 96 -1.99 -4.85 1.57
N LEU A 97 -0.94 -4.23 2.10
CA LEU A 97 0.21 -3.77 1.32
C LEU A 97 1.05 -4.97 0.85
N ASP A 98 1.25 -5.97 1.70
CA ASP A 98 1.92 -7.23 1.36
C ASP A 98 1.24 -7.88 0.15
N LYS A 99 -0.10 -7.99 0.18
CA LYS A 99 -0.89 -8.56 -0.93
C LYS A 99 -0.79 -7.74 -2.21
N LEU A 100 -0.81 -6.41 -2.10
CA LEU A 100 -0.64 -5.51 -3.24
C LEU A 100 0.72 -5.73 -3.90
N TYR A 101 1.79 -5.77 -3.12
CA TYR A 101 3.15 -5.94 -3.61
C TYR A 101 3.41 -7.35 -4.13
N TYR A 102 2.84 -8.37 -3.50
CA TYR A 102 2.86 -9.72 -4.03
C TYR A 102 2.22 -9.78 -5.42
N ALA A 103 1.03 -9.18 -5.59
CA ALA A 103 0.35 -9.15 -6.87
C ALA A 103 1.17 -8.44 -7.94
N GLU A 104 1.74 -7.28 -7.61
CA GLU A 104 2.56 -6.51 -8.54
C GLU A 104 3.80 -7.27 -9.00
N LEU A 105 4.54 -7.91 -8.08
CA LEU A 105 5.82 -8.55 -8.44
C LEU A 105 5.65 -9.93 -9.09
N PHE A 106 4.65 -10.69 -8.67
CA PHE A 106 4.58 -12.13 -8.95
C PHE A 106 3.35 -12.60 -9.73
N ASN A 107 2.31 -11.77 -9.89
CA ASN A 107 1.07 -12.18 -10.55
C ASN A 107 1.03 -11.73 -12.03
N PRO A 108 1.08 -12.66 -12.99
CA PRO A 108 1.13 -12.32 -14.42
C PRO A 108 -0.16 -11.66 -14.93
N ASN A 109 -1.25 -11.73 -14.18
CA ASN A 109 -2.49 -11.03 -14.52
C ASN A 109 -2.44 -9.54 -14.15
N PHE A 110 -1.44 -9.12 -13.36
CA PHE A 110 -1.30 -7.76 -12.85
C PHE A 110 -0.14 -7.01 -13.49
N ALA A 111 0.95 -7.71 -13.84
CA ALA A 111 2.10 -7.10 -14.49
C ALA A 111 2.67 -7.94 -15.63
N LYS A 112 3.24 -7.26 -16.63
CA LYS A 112 3.81 -7.87 -17.84
C LYS A 112 5.15 -8.58 -17.57
N ASP A 113 5.99 -8.00 -16.72
CA ASP A 113 7.35 -8.47 -16.42
C ASP A 113 7.42 -9.00 -14.98
N VAL A 114 6.69 -10.07 -14.68
CA VAL A 114 6.69 -10.66 -13.32
C VAL A 114 7.98 -11.43 -13.04
N PHE A 115 8.43 -11.36 -11.78
CA PHE A 115 9.56 -12.14 -11.28
C PHE A 115 9.14 -13.60 -11.13
N LYS A 116 9.25 -14.39 -12.20
CA LYS A 116 8.85 -15.80 -12.23
C LYS A 116 9.89 -16.65 -12.96
N GLY A 117 9.96 -17.93 -12.61
CA GLY A 117 10.84 -18.90 -13.27
C GLY A 117 12.26 -18.91 -12.70
N ASP A 118 13.04 -19.90 -13.12
CA ASP A 118 14.39 -20.15 -12.62
C ASP A 118 15.41 -19.22 -13.30
N CYS A 119 16.31 -18.63 -12.51
CA CYS A 119 17.41 -17.77 -12.94
C CYS A 119 18.66 -18.54 -13.46
N ASN A 120 18.62 -19.87 -13.48
CA ASN A 120 19.72 -20.73 -13.91
C ASN A 120 19.79 -20.95 -15.44
N ALA A 121 19.02 -20.21 -16.24
CA ALA A 121 19.08 -20.32 -17.69
C ALA A 121 20.43 -19.76 -18.21
N PRO A 122 21.12 -20.49 -19.12
CA PRO A 122 22.42 -20.06 -19.64
C PRO A 122 22.32 -18.75 -20.46
N LEU A 123 23.39 -17.93 -20.46
CA LEU A 123 23.45 -16.75 -21.35
C LEU A 123 23.39 -17.24 -22.80
N PRO A 124 22.63 -16.58 -23.70
CA PRO A 124 22.70 -16.87 -25.13
C PRO A 124 24.11 -16.74 -25.70
N GLU A 125 24.90 -15.79 -25.18
CA GLU A 125 26.22 -15.44 -25.70
C GLU A 125 27.34 -16.36 -25.20
N THR A 126 27.30 -16.76 -23.92
CA THR A 126 28.40 -17.52 -23.29
C THR A 126 28.04 -18.95 -22.93
N GLY A 127 26.76 -19.33 -23.01
CA GLY A 127 26.26 -20.64 -22.60
C GLY A 127 26.38 -20.93 -21.11
N LYS A 128 26.79 -19.95 -20.28
CA LYS A 128 26.98 -20.13 -18.83
C LYS A 128 25.78 -19.59 -18.04
N PRO A 129 25.34 -20.26 -16.96
CA PRO A 129 24.30 -19.72 -16.09
C PRO A 129 24.85 -18.56 -15.25
N ARG A 130 23.99 -17.58 -14.90
CA ARG A 130 24.38 -16.45 -14.03
C ARG A 130 24.56 -16.91 -12.59
N LEU A 131 23.63 -17.72 -12.14
CA LEU A 131 23.68 -18.40 -10.86
C LEU A 131 24.32 -19.77 -11.05
N THR A 132 25.23 -20.12 -10.16
CA THR A 132 25.86 -21.45 -10.14
C THR A 132 25.07 -22.45 -9.29
N ARG A 133 24.05 -21.98 -8.58
CA ARG A 133 23.17 -22.75 -7.69
C ARG A 133 21.71 -22.33 -7.85
N LYS A 134 20.80 -23.27 -7.58
CA LYS A 134 19.35 -23.07 -7.67
C LYS A 134 18.73 -22.47 -6.41
N VAL A 135 19.30 -22.80 -5.27
CA VAL A 135 18.91 -22.32 -3.94
C VAL A 135 20.18 -22.04 -3.13
N PRO A 136 20.11 -21.25 -2.05
CA PRO A 136 21.22 -21.11 -1.13
C PRO A 136 21.60 -22.46 -0.49
N ASP A 137 22.90 -22.75 -0.43
CA ASP A 137 23.50 -23.97 0.12
C ASP A 137 24.69 -23.58 1.03
N PRO A 138 24.77 -24.05 2.29
CA PRO A 138 23.85 -24.97 3.00
C PRO A 138 22.45 -24.38 3.23
N PRO A 139 21.42 -25.22 3.50
CA PRO A 139 20.09 -24.75 3.89
C PRO A 139 20.18 -23.75 5.05
N GLY A 140 19.48 -22.62 4.91
CA GLY A 140 19.56 -21.49 5.87
C GLY A 140 20.67 -20.48 5.57
N SER A 141 21.48 -20.70 4.52
CA SER A 141 22.35 -19.66 3.96
C SER A 141 21.57 -18.67 3.08
N SER A 142 22.20 -17.54 2.75
CA SER A 142 21.61 -16.50 1.89
C SER A 142 22.23 -16.52 0.50
N TRP A 143 21.51 -15.95 -0.46
CA TRP A 143 22.09 -15.46 -1.70
C TRP A 143 23.10 -14.35 -1.40
N THR A 144 24.09 -14.17 -2.28
CA THR A 144 25.14 -13.15 -2.10
C THR A 144 24.83 -11.89 -2.91
N LEU A 145 25.44 -10.77 -2.50
CA LEU A 145 25.38 -9.53 -3.28
C LEU A 145 26.05 -9.70 -4.66
N GLU A 146 27.10 -10.52 -4.74
CA GLU A 146 27.75 -10.85 -6.01
C GLU A 146 26.79 -11.58 -6.97
N GLU A 147 25.97 -12.50 -6.46
CA GLU A 147 24.93 -13.18 -7.25
C GLU A 147 23.86 -12.18 -7.74
N CYS A 148 23.50 -11.20 -6.92
CA CYS A 148 22.62 -10.10 -7.31
C CYS A 148 23.24 -9.22 -8.41
N GLU A 149 24.53 -8.88 -8.30
CA GLU A 149 25.23 -8.05 -9.30
C GLU A 149 25.38 -8.75 -10.66
N LYS A 150 25.47 -10.09 -10.68
CA LYS A 150 25.59 -10.90 -11.90
C LYS A 150 24.30 -11.05 -12.70
N MET A 151 23.16 -10.69 -12.13
CA MET A 151 21.89 -10.78 -12.84
C MET A 151 21.81 -9.70 -13.92
N ASP A 152 21.12 -10.02 -15.02
CA ASP A 152 20.94 -9.13 -16.17
C ASP A 152 19.55 -9.35 -16.83
N TYR A 153 18.70 -10.19 -16.24
CA TYR A 153 17.33 -10.45 -16.70
C TYR A 153 16.37 -10.76 -15.55
N ILE A 154 15.08 -10.48 -15.79
CA ILE A 154 14.00 -10.70 -14.82
C ILE A 154 13.66 -12.19 -14.75
N CYS A 155 13.75 -12.76 -13.54
CA CYS A 155 13.37 -14.12 -13.21
C CYS A 155 12.95 -14.21 -11.74
N GLY A 156 12.54 -15.39 -11.28
CA GLY A 156 11.91 -15.54 -9.97
C GLY A 156 12.87 -15.53 -8.78
N ASN A 157 14.17 -15.81 -8.92
CA ASN A 157 15.06 -15.90 -7.77
C ASN A 157 15.38 -14.52 -7.15
N PRO A 158 15.60 -14.46 -5.82
CA PRO A 158 15.92 -13.21 -5.12
C PRO A 158 17.09 -12.37 -5.66
N PRO A 159 18.18 -12.96 -6.20
CA PRO A 159 19.21 -12.18 -6.90
C PRO A 159 18.67 -11.29 -8.02
N SER A 160 17.68 -11.76 -8.80
CA SER A 160 17.06 -10.96 -9.86
C SER A 160 16.28 -9.78 -9.28
N ILE A 161 15.48 -10.02 -8.25
CA ILE A 161 14.71 -8.97 -7.57
C ILE A 161 15.65 -7.91 -6.95
N CYS A 162 16.75 -8.36 -6.35
CA CYS A 162 17.80 -7.49 -5.81
C CYS A 162 18.48 -6.65 -6.90
N HIS A 163 18.77 -7.24 -8.06
CA HIS A 163 19.39 -6.54 -9.18
C HIS A 163 18.49 -5.44 -9.75
N PHE A 164 17.23 -5.81 -10.02
CA PHE A 164 16.21 -4.92 -10.56
C PHE A 164 15.54 -4.07 -9.48
N LEU A 165 16.19 -3.86 -8.33
CA LEU A 165 15.63 -3.09 -7.21
C LEU A 165 15.09 -1.71 -7.62
N PRO A 166 15.76 -0.89 -8.45
CA PRO A 166 15.20 0.39 -8.89
C PRO A 166 13.85 0.24 -9.61
N GLN A 167 13.73 -0.74 -10.51
CA GLN A 167 12.50 -1.03 -11.24
C GLN A 167 11.41 -1.56 -10.30
N VAL A 168 11.78 -2.45 -9.35
CA VAL A 168 10.87 -2.96 -8.33
C VAL A 168 10.30 -1.81 -7.50
N LYS A 169 11.15 -0.93 -6.97
CA LYS A 169 10.75 0.24 -6.19
C LYS A 169 9.74 1.11 -6.95
N GLU A 170 10.04 1.43 -8.21
CA GLU A 170 9.15 2.24 -9.04
C GLU A 170 7.78 1.58 -9.25
N ARG A 171 7.75 0.28 -9.55
CA ARG A 171 6.51 -0.48 -9.76
C ARG A 171 5.64 -0.52 -8.51
N LEU A 172 6.25 -0.85 -7.37
CA LEU A 172 5.56 -0.91 -6.09
C LEU A 172 4.98 0.47 -5.71
N LEU A 173 5.78 1.53 -5.86
CA LEU A 173 5.32 2.89 -5.61
C LEU A 173 4.20 3.31 -6.55
N ASN A 174 4.30 3.01 -7.85
CA ASN A 174 3.23 3.33 -8.80
C ASN A 174 1.91 2.64 -8.40
N GLN A 175 1.95 1.37 -7.98
CA GLN A 175 0.74 0.70 -7.53
C GLN A 175 0.19 1.28 -6.23
N THR A 176 1.05 1.64 -5.28
CA THR A 176 0.63 2.34 -4.06
C THR A 176 -0.06 3.66 -4.38
N ARG A 177 0.50 4.46 -5.30
CA ARG A 177 -0.12 5.72 -5.76
C ARG A 177 -1.49 5.49 -6.40
N VAL A 178 -1.61 4.48 -7.27
CA VAL A 178 -2.89 4.10 -7.90
C VAL A 178 -3.92 3.71 -6.84
N ARG A 179 -3.53 2.86 -5.89
CA ARG A 179 -4.42 2.37 -4.84
C ARG A 179 -4.91 3.49 -3.91
N LEU A 180 -4.00 4.35 -3.46
CA LEU A 180 -4.37 5.51 -2.65
C LEU A 180 -5.27 6.48 -3.42
N SER A 181 -5.00 6.71 -4.70
CA SER A 181 -5.85 7.56 -5.56
C SER A 181 -7.27 6.99 -5.71
N GLN A 182 -7.41 5.67 -5.87
CA GLN A 182 -8.71 4.98 -5.92
C GLN A 182 -9.47 5.11 -4.61
N TYR A 183 -8.77 4.96 -3.48
CA TYR A 183 -9.40 5.09 -2.17
C TYR A 183 -9.85 6.53 -1.88
N SER A 184 -9.15 7.54 -2.40
CA SER A 184 -9.52 8.95 -2.27
C SER A 184 -10.53 9.46 -3.29
N ALA A 185 -10.95 8.62 -4.26
CA ALA A 185 -11.96 9.00 -5.24
C ALA A 185 -13.32 9.26 -4.56
N VAL A 186 -14.25 9.92 -5.27
CA VAL A 186 -15.59 10.28 -4.75
C VAL A 186 -16.39 9.06 -4.28
N ASN A 187 -16.19 7.90 -4.89
CA ASN A 187 -16.78 6.62 -4.51
C ASN A 187 -15.78 5.67 -3.82
N GLY A 188 -14.65 6.22 -3.37
CA GLY A 188 -13.58 5.50 -2.72
C GLY A 188 -13.90 5.19 -1.26
N VAL A 189 -13.29 4.13 -0.72
CA VAL A 189 -13.51 3.69 0.66
C VAL A 189 -13.18 4.79 1.68
N PHE A 190 -12.16 5.61 1.41
CA PHE A 190 -11.75 6.65 2.34
C PHE A 190 -12.75 7.81 2.38
N HIS A 191 -13.34 8.18 1.24
CA HIS A 191 -14.42 9.16 1.17
C HIS A 191 -15.59 8.78 2.09
N HIS A 192 -16.07 7.54 1.98
CA HIS A 192 -17.18 7.05 2.81
C HIS A 192 -16.82 6.96 4.30
N THR A 193 -15.59 6.56 4.61
CA THR A 193 -15.11 6.47 6.00
C THR A 193 -15.04 7.86 6.63
N LEU A 194 -14.49 8.84 5.90
CA LEU A 194 -14.37 10.22 6.35
C LEU A 194 -15.73 10.85 6.62
N ASP A 195 -16.67 10.73 5.67
CA ASP A 195 -18.04 11.22 5.81
C ASP A 195 -18.72 10.64 7.06
N THR A 196 -18.65 9.32 7.21
CA THR A 196 -19.26 8.61 8.35
C THR A 196 -18.67 9.04 9.68
N ASP A 197 -17.34 9.05 9.81
CA ASP A 197 -16.66 9.34 11.07
C ASP A 197 -16.83 10.80 11.49
N VAL A 198 -16.78 11.74 10.55
CA VAL A 198 -16.97 13.17 10.86
C VAL A 198 -18.42 13.44 11.26
N ARG A 199 -19.41 12.90 10.56
CA ARG A 199 -20.83 13.01 10.96
C ARG A 199 -21.07 12.42 12.34
N ASN A 200 -20.59 11.20 12.60
CA ASN A 200 -20.73 10.55 13.90
C ASN A 200 -20.09 11.38 15.02
N SER A 201 -18.94 12.00 14.76
CA SER A 201 -18.28 12.86 15.73
C SER A 201 -19.07 14.14 16.00
N ILE A 202 -19.62 14.79 14.98
CA ILE A 202 -20.50 15.96 15.13
C ILE A 202 -21.74 15.59 15.94
N VAL A 203 -22.43 14.49 15.61
CA VAL A 203 -23.61 14.00 16.35
C VAL A 203 -23.28 13.73 17.82
N SER A 204 -22.10 13.15 18.08
CA SER A 204 -21.62 12.89 19.44
C SER A 204 -21.41 14.18 20.24
N VAL A 205 -20.81 15.20 19.60
CA VAL A 205 -20.66 16.53 20.22
C VAL A 205 -22.02 17.16 20.49
N LEU A 206 -22.92 17.23 19.50
CA LEU A 206 -24.26 17.80 19.67
C LEU A 206 -24.99 17.13 20.83
N SER A 207 -24.94 15.81 20.91
CA SER A 207 -25.58 15.04 21.98
C SER A 207 -24.99 15.35 23.35
N ARG A 208 -23.66 15.41 23.47
CA ARG A 208 -22.96 15.66 24.73
C ARG A 208 -23.20 17.07 25.26
N GLU A 209 -23.25 18.06 24.37
CA GLU A 209 -23.44 19.47 24.74
C GLU A 209 -24.94 19.83 24.92
N GLY A 210 -25.85 18.85 24.93
CA GLY A 210 -27.27 19.07 25.19
C GLY A 210 -28.10 19.51 23.98
N ALA A 211 -27.51 19.51 22.78
CA ALA A 211 -28.15 19.82 21.50
C ALA A 211 -28.60 18.56 20.74
N GLY A 212 -28.73 17.40 21.40
CA GLY A 212 -29.04 16.12 20.75
C GLY A 212 -30.38 16.10 20.00
N SER A 213 -31.36 16.94 20.40
CA SER A 213 -32.63 17.08 19.68
C SER A 213 -32.49 17.71 18.29
N LEU A 214 -31.36 18.36 18.00
CA LEU A 214 -31.09 19.00 16.72
C LEU A 214 -30.44 18.04 15.71
N VAL A 215 -30.05 16.83 16.10
CA VAL A 215 -29.30 15.89 15.24
C VAL A 215 -30.03 15.59 13.93
N ASP A 216 -31.37 15.48 13.97
CA ASP A 216 -32.22 15.22 12.79
C ASP A 216 -32.74 16.52 12.15
N ASP A 217 -32.29 17.70 12.60
CA ASP A 217 -32.68 18.99 12.03
C ASP A 217 -32.01 19.18 10.66
N PRO A 218 -32.76 19.57 9.60
CA PRO A 218 -32.19 19.87 8.29
C PRO A 218 -31.03 20.88 8.31
N ILE A 219 -31.01 21.79 9.28
CA ILE A 219 -29.95 22.78 9.49
C ILE A 219 -28.63 22.10 9.90
N VAL A 220 -28.69 21.05 10.72
CA VAL A 220 -27.51 20.25 11.10
C VAL A 220 -27.00 19.45 9.91
N ASP A 221 -27.89 18.87 9.10
CA ASP A 221 -27.48 18.15 7.90
C ASP A 221 -26.81 19.06 6.87
N ASP A 222 -27.33 20.27 6.65
CA ASP A 222 -26.71 21.27 5.76
C ASP A 222 -25.31 21.70 6.23
N MET A 223 -25.14 21.91 7.54
CA MET A 223 -23.83 22.17 8.15
C MET A 223 -22.87 21.00 7.91
N MET A 224 -23.29 19.76 8.19
CA MET A 224 -22.48 18.57 7.95
C MET A 224 -22.10 18.45 6.47
N ASN A 225 -23.06 18.59 5.57
CA ASN A 225 -22.84 18.54 4.12
C ASN A 225 -21.83 19.60 3.65
N THR A 226 -21.89 20.81 4.21
CA THR A 226 -20.93 21.88 3.93
C THR A 226 -19.52 21.52 4.41
N ILE A 227 -19.39 20.99 5.63
CA ILE A 227 -18.10 20.56 6.18
C ILE A 227 -17.52 19.43 5.31
N ILE A 228 -18.30 18.38 5.06
CA ILE A 228 -17.88 17.24 4.25
C ILE A 228 -17.46 17.70 2.86
N THR A 229 -18.26 18.53 2.17
CA THR A 229 -17.92 19.03 0.83
C THR A 229 -16.55 19.73 0.81
N LYS A 230 -16.25 20.57 1.81
CA LYS A 230 -14.94 21.22 1.93
C LYS A 230 -13.81 20.20 2.21
N GLN A 231 -14.06 19.20 3.05
CA GLN A 231 -13.11 18.10 3.30
C GLN A 231 -12.80 17.30 2.03
N LEU A 232 -13.80 17.06 1.18
CA LEU A 232 -13.61 16.35 -0.09
C LEU A 232 -12.76 17.14 -1.08
N ILE A 233 -12.84 18.47 -1.07
CA ILE A 233 -11.92 19.33 -1.82
C ILE A 233 -10.49 19.15 -1.28
N GLY A 234 -10.31 19.18 0.05
CA GLY A 234 -9.01 18.91 0.68
C GLY A 234 -8.44 17.53 0.30
N LEU A 235 -9.28 16.49 0.33
CA LEU A 235 -8.91 15.14 -0.08
C LEU A 235 -8.48 15.07 -1.56
N SER A 236 -9.22 15.74 -2.44
CA SER A 236 -8.88 15.81 -3.87
C SER A 236 -7.55 16.52 -4.11
N ASN A 237 -7.30 17.62 -3.39
CA ASN A 237 -6.04 18.36 -3.47
C ASN A 237 -4.86 17.54 -2.94
N TRP A 238 -5.01 16.89 -1.78
CA TRP A 238 -4.04 15.96 -1.23
C TRP A 238 -3.72 14.81 -2.19
N SER A 239 -4.73 14.21 -2.82
CA SER A 239 -4.53 13.13 -3.78
C SER A 239 -3.66 13.58 -4.96
N LYS A 240 -3.94 14.76 -5.52
CA LYS A 240 -3.16 15.32 -6.64
C LYS A 240 -1.76 15.76 -6.24
N ARG A 241 -1.59 16.36 -5.06
CA ARG A 241 -0.32 16.94 -4.63
C ARG A 241 0.58 15.91 -3.95
N ASP A 242 0.06 15.18 -2.98
CA ASP A 242 0.87 14.36 -2.08
C ASP A 242 0.91 12.90 -2.54
N VAL A 243 -0.23 12.31 -2.93
CA VAL A 243 -0.24 10.91 -3.41
C VAL A 243 0.51 10.78 -4.74
N GLN A 244 0.26 11.65 -5.72
CA GLN A 244 0.97 11.59 -7.01
C GLN A 244 2.48 11.83 -6.89
N ASN A 245 2.91 12.52 -5.83
CA ASN A 245 4.32 12.80 -5.55
C ASN A 245 4.92 11.96 -4.42
N LEU A 246 4.20 10.94 -3.92
CA LEU A 246 4.71 10.00 -2.92
C LEU A 246 6.09 9.49 -3.35
N CYS A 247 7.11 9.67 -2.52
CA CYS A 247 8.50 9.32 -2.77
C CYS A 247 9.16 10.03 -3.96
N ARG A 248 8.71 11.24 -4.31
CA ARG A 248 9.34 12.11 -5.33
C ARG A 248 9.88 13.42 -4.75
N SER A 249 9.45 13.80 -3.55
CA SER A 249 9.87 15.01 -2.87
C SER A 249 11.04 14.74 -1.92
N SER A 250 11.87 15.77 -1.68
CA SER A 250 13.09 15.66 -0.89
C SER A 250 12.84 15.37 0.60
N ASP A 251 11.71 15.80 1.14
CA ASP A 251 11.25 15.51 2.50
C ASP A 251 10.90 14.03 2.72
N GLN A 252 10.60 13.30 1.64
CA GLN A 252 10.29 11.85 1.70
C GLN A 252 11.47 10.97 1.29
N ASP A 253 12.58 11.54 0.83
CA ASP A 253 13.72 10.78 0.29
C ASP A 253 14.29 9.79 1.33
N ILE A 254 14.42 10.23 2.58
CA ILE A 254 14.87 9.37 3.69
C ILE A 254 13.94 8.18 3.89
N LEU A 255 12.61 8.38 3.81
CA LEU A 255 11.64 7.30 4.02
C LEU A 255 11.59 6.32 2.84
N CYS A 256 11.92 6.77 1.64
CA CYS A 256 11.70 6.00 0.42
C CYS A 256 12.97 5.40 -0.20
N ASN A 257 14.15 5.96 0.09
CA ASN A 257 15.39 5.64 -0.62
C ASN A 257 16.59 5.31 0.30
N SER A 258 16.48 5.45 1.62
CA SER A 258 17.62 5.21 2.53
C SER A 258 17.89 3.73 2.85
N TRP A 259 17.00 2.82 2.44
CA TRP A 259 17.01 1.41 2.87
C TRP A 259 17.52 0.42 1.80
N ASP A 260 18.06 0.90 0.67
CA ASP A 260 18.49 0.05 -0.45
C ASP A 260 19.52 -1.02 -0.05
N ALA A 261 20.47 -0.69 0.84
CA ALA A 261 21.45 -1.66 1.31
C ALA A 261 20.83 -2.73 2.24
N GLU A 262 19.82 -2.35 3.02
CA GLU A 262 19.16 -3.23 3.99
C GLU A 262 18.17 -4.17 3.30
N ILE A 263 17.35 -3.63 2.39
CA ILE A 263 16.36 -4.43 1.66
C ILE A 263 17.02 -5.49 0.79
N LYS A 264 18.18 -5.19 0.17
CA LYS A 264 18.93 -6.16 -0.62
C LYS A 264 19.32 -7.36 0.25
N LYS A 265 19.79 -7.12 1.48
CA LYS A 265 20.11 -8.20 2.42
C LYS A 265 18.88 -9.02 2.79
N LYS A 266 17.76 -8.36 3.08
CA LYS A 266 16.49 -9.05 3.42
C LYS A 266 15.97 -9.92 2.27
N ILE A 267 15.94 -9.38 1.05
CA ILE A 267 15.51 -10.15 -0.13
C ILE A 267 16.38 -11.40 -0.33
N LEU A 268 17.69 -11.25 -0.19
CA LEU A 268 18.65 -12.33 -0.43
C LEU A 268 18.65 -13.43 0.64
N VAL A 269 17.95 -13.27 1.78
CA VAL A 269 17.80 -14.38 2.75
C VAL A 269 16.82 -15.45 2.29
N TRP A 270 15.93 -15.13 1.36
CA TRP A 270 14.90 -16.04 0.91
C TRP A 270 15.46 -17.11 -0.04
N PRO A 271 15.11 -18.39 0.10
CA PRO A 271 15.59 -19.44 -0.79
C PRO A 271 15.00 -19.36 -2.19
#